data_AF-A0A9E2PJK8-F1
#
_entry.id   AF-A0A9E2PJK8-F1
#
_cell.length_a   1.000
_cell.length_b   1.000
_cell.length_c   1.000
_cell.angle_alpha   90.00
_cell.angle_beta   90.00
_cell.angle_gamma   90.00
#
_symmetry.space_group_name_H-M   'P 1'
#
loop_
_entity.id
_entity.type
_entity.pdbx_description
1 polymer ?
#
loop_
_entity_poly.entity_id
_entity_poly.type
_entity_poly.pdbx_seq_one_letter_code
_entity_poly.pdbx_strand_id
1 'polypeptide(L)' 'MRILHTMIRSGDLARSIDFYTKVMGMTLLRQHDYPEGKFTLAFLGYGKESEQAVIELT' A
#
# COMPACT_ATOMS: atom_id res chain seq x y z
N MET A 1 -17.58 -13.61 1.38
CA MET A 1 -16.34 -13.27 2.10
C MET A 1 -15.19 -13.20 1.11
N ARG A 2 -14.31 -12.21 1.20
CA ARG A 2 -13.11 -12.08 0.36
C ARG A 2 -11.94 -11.52 1.17
N ILE A 3 -10.71 -11.77 0.71
CA ILE A 3 -9.51 -11.12 1.23
C ILE A 3 -9.49 -9.66 0.73
N LEU A 4 -9.21 -8.72 1.63
CA LEU A 4 -9.17 -7.28 1.31
C LEU A 4 -7.76 -6.79 1.02
N HIS A 5 -6.80 -7.13 1.90
CA HIS A 5 -5.42 -6.74 1.73
C HIS A 5 -4.48 -7.70 2.47
N THR A 6 -3.19 -7.58 2.19
CA THR A 6 -2.11 -8.13 3.01
C THR A 6 -1.20 -6.99 3.42
N MET A 7 -0.94 -6.88 4.73
CA MET A 7 -0.10 -5.82 5.28
C MET A 7 1.34 -6.29 5.47
N ILE A 8 2.28 -5.48 5.00
CA ILE A 8 3.72 -5.70 5.14
C ILE A 8 4.35 -4.43 5.70
N ARG A 9 5.05 -4.56 6.85
CA ARG A 9 5.84 -3.46 7.39
C ARG A 9 7.12 -3.26 6.56
N SER A 10 7.34 -2.04 6.10
CA SER A 10 8.51 -1.62 5.34
C SER A 10 9.49 -0.84 6.21
N GLY A 11 10.79 -1.00 5.96
CA GLY A 11 11.82 -0.16 6.59
C GLY A 11 11.96 1.22 5.93
N ASP A 12 11.50 1.37 4.69
CA ASP A 12 11.48 2.62 3.93
C ASP A 12 10.23 2.63 3.04
N LEU A 13 9.25 3.44 3.41
CA LEU A 13 7.94 3.44 2.73
C LEU A 13 8.05 4.00 1.30
N ALA A 14 8.79 5.09 1.12
CA ALA A 14 8.94 5.75 -0.19
C ALA A 14 9.62 4.83 -1.20
N ARG A 15 10.71 4.17 -0.79
CA ARG A 15 11.40 3.20 -1.64
C ARG A 15 10.52 2.01 -2.01
N SER A 16 9.70 1.54 -1.08
CA SER A 16 8.78 0.43 -1.35
C SER A 16 7.65 0.84 -2.30
N ILE A 17 7.05 2.02 -2.14
CA ILE A 17 6.07 2.56 -3.08
C ILE A 17 6.67 2.63 -4.49
N ASP A 18 7.90 3.15 -4.62
CA ASP A 18 8.62 3.22 -5.88
C ASP A 18 8.83 1.84 -6.52
N PHE A 19 9.21 0.84 -5.72
CA PHE A 19 9.36 -0.53 -6.20
C PHE A 19 8.03 -1.08 -6.75
N TYR A 20 6.96 -1.00 -5.97
CA TYR A 20 5.67 -1.55 -6.38
C TYR A 20 5.05 -0.80 -7.56
N THR A 21 5.28 0.52 -7.68
CA THR A 21 4.74 1.30 -8.80
C THR A 21 5.59 1.20 -10.06
N LYS A 22 6.91 1.36 -9.97
CA LYS A 22 7.81 1.44 -11.14
C LYS A 22 8.27 0.08 -11.64
N VAL A 23 8.48 -0.89 -10.75
CA VAL A 23 8.98 -2.23 -11.12
C VAL A 23 7.83 -3.20 -11.29
N MET A 24 6.89 -3.21 -10.34
CA MET A 24 5.78 -4.16 -10.36
C MET A 24 4.55 -3.63 -11.12
N GLY A 25 4.48 -2.33 -11.43
CA GLY A 25 3.38 -1.75 -12.22
C GLY A 25 2.07 -1.56 -11.43
N MET A 26 2.12 -1.52 -10.10
CA MET A 26 0.95 -1.22 -9.28
C MET A 26 0.65 0.29 -9.27
N THR A 27 -0.56 0.64 -8.87
CA THR A 27 -0.94 2.04 -8.59
C THR A 27 -0.99 2.26 -7.09
N LEU A 28 -0.50 3.41 -6.61
CA LEU A 28 -0.77 3.89 -5.26
C LEU A 28 -2.23 4.35 -5.21
N LEU A 29 -3.08 3.59 -4.52
CA LEU A 29 -4.52 3.81 -4.47
C LEU A 29 -4.91 4.79 -3.38
N ARG A 30 -4.24 4.69 -2.22
CA ARG A 30 -4.52 5.51 -1.04
C ARG A 30 -3.28 5.60 -0.17
N GLN A 31 -3.02 6.79 0.37
CA GLN A 31 -2.00 7.01 1.39
C GLN A 31 -2.61 7.82 2.54
N HIS A 32 -2.26 7.46 3.77
CA HIS A 32 -2.72 8.19 4.95
C HIS A 32 -1.62 8.27 6.00
N ASP A 33 -1.34 9.49 6.46
CA ASP A 33 -0.38 9.75 7.52
C ASP A 33 -1.11 9.82 8.86
N TYR A 34 -0.54 9.19 9.89
CA TYR A 34 -1.00 9.26 11.27
C TYR A 34 0.10 9.90 12.14
N PRO A 35 0.16 11.25 12.21
CA PRO A 35 1.25 11.95 12.89
C PRO A 35 1.38 11.60 14.37
N GLU A 36 0.24 11.44 15.05
CA GLU A 36 0.19 11.06 16.47
C GLU A 36 0.75 9.65 16.71
N GLY A 37 0.46 8.73 15.78
CA GLY A 37 0.97 7.35 15.80
C GLY A 37 2.38 7.21 15.24
N LYS A 38 2.92 8.23 14.58
CA LYS A 38 4.22 8.24 13.87
C LYS A 38 4.35 7.14 12.82
N PHE A 39 3.29 6.89 12.05
CA PHE A 39 3.31 5.96 10.92
C PHE A 39 2.48 6.47 9.74
N THR A 40 2.74 5.92 8.57
CA THR A 40 2.03 6.20 7.33
C THR A 40 1.58 4.89 6.72
N LEU A 41 0.34 4.82 6.24
CA LEU A 41 -0.17 3.68 5.48
C LEU A 41 -0.20 4.00 3.99
N ALA A 42 0.20 3.05 3.15
CA ALA A 42 0.05 3.13 1.70
C ALA A 42 -0.59 1.85 1.15
N PHE A 43 -1.65 2.00 0.37
CA PHE A 43 -2.39 0.90 -0.26
C PHE A 43 -2.07 0.87 -1.76
N LEU A 44 -1.54 -0.24 -2.25
CA LEU A 44 -1.12 -0.42 -3.65
C LEU A 44 -1.75 -1.66 -4.27
N GLY A 45 -2.15 -1.57 -5.54
CA GLY A 45 -2.70 -2.71 -6.26
C GLY A 45 -2.82 -2.48 -7.76
N TYR A 46 -3.31 -3.50 -8.47
CA TYR A 46 -3.54 -3.45 -9.92
C TYR A 46 -4.94 -2.96 -10.31
N GLY A 47 -5.81 -2.72 -9.32
CA GLY A 47 -7.19 -2.31 -9.50
C GLY A 47 -7.75 -1.69 -8.22
N LYS A 48 -9.03 -1.33 -8.25
CA LYS A 48 -9.69 -0.67 -7.10
C LYS A 48 -9.73 -1.58 -5.88
N GLU A 49 -9.53 -1.01 -4.68
CA GLU A 49 -9.64 -1.71 -3.39
C GLU A 49 -11.01 -2.42 -3.20
N SER A 50 -12.08 -1.91 -3.83
CA SER A 50 -13.43 -2.49 -3.77
C SER A 50 -13.56 -3.81 -4.53
N GLU A 51 -12.69 -4.05 -5.52
CA GLU A 51 -12.80 -5.15 -6.48
C GLU A 51 -11.69 -6.19 -6.31
N GLN A 52 -10.51 -5.77 -5.85
CA GLN A 52 -9.33 -6.63 -5.73
C GLN A 52 -8.74 -6.61 -4.32
N ALA A 53 -7.91 -7.62 -4.02
CA ALA A 53 -7.05 -7.58 -2.85
C ALA A 53 -5.82 -6.72 -3.14
N VAL A 54 -5.39 -5.91 -2.17
CA VAL A 54 -4.29 -4.94 -2.32
C VAL A 54 -3.17 -5.18 -1.31
N ILE A 55 -2.02 -4.56 -1.53
CA ILE A 55 -0.92 -4.52 -0.55
C ILE A 55 -1.09 -3.28 0.31
N GLU A 56 -1.02 -3.45 1.63
CA GLU A 56 -0.89 -2.35 2.59
C GLU A 56 0.55 -2.30 3.10
N LEU A 57 1.17 -1.13 3.00
CA LEU A 57 2.51 -0.86 3.53
C LEU A 57 2.42 0.10 4.70
N THR A 58 3.22 -0.16 5.74
CA THR A 58 3.41 0.71 6.90
C THR A 58 4.87 0.87 7.27
#